data_AF-A0A8S3I5R1-F1
#
_entry.id   AF-A0A8S3I5R1-F1
#
_cell.length_a   1.000
_cell.length_b   1.000
_cell.length_c   1.000
_cell.angle_alpha   90.00
_cell.angle_beta   90.00
_cell.angle_gamma   90.00
#
_symmetry.space_group_name_H-M   'P 1'
#
loop_
_entity.id
_entity.type
_entity.pdbx_description
1 polymer ?
#
loop_
_entity_poly.entity_id
_entity_poly.type
_entity_poly.pdbx_seq_one_letter_code
_entity_poly.pdbx_strand_id
1 'polypeptide(L)'
;MLLHCNPSNPIDLWNLFKTNMPDNFMRHFDAKTAEAMVFYDIEAMLAEQGRRFSDFGIPIPSVFCPLQSKSINKEEELRFGQKMYETLNEAHCLEVAKILGAYHRRSATTASCFFIDGPGGTGKTYLYNTLCHLFRGQGVSVLTVAWTRIAANLLSEGRTVHSRFKLPVPLLETSTSSIRPNTKEVDTIGKTDVVIWDEAPMAPSYALKAADILLRDIMNISVPFGGKIMVL
;
A
#
# COMPACT_ATOMS: atom_id res chain seq x y z
N MET A 1 21.25 0.82 -1.76
CA MET A 1 22.69 1.03 -2.03
C MET A 1 22.96 2.45 -2.51
N LEU A 2 22.29 2.97 -3.55
CA LEU A 2 22.48 4.34 -4.07
C LEU A 2 22.08 5.48 -3.09
N LEU A 3 21.22 5.20 -2.11
CA LEU A 3 20.77 6.20 -1.12
C LEU A 3 21.72 6.40 0.06
N HIS A 4 22.45 5.35 0.45
CA HIS A 4 23.23 5.31 1.69
C HIS A 4 24.69 4.89 1.51
N CYS A 5 25.04 4.43 0.30
CA CYS A 5 26.40 4.11 -0.10
C CYS A 5 26.72 4.93 -1.35
N ASN A 6 27.99 5.31 -1.52
CA ASN A 6 28.47 5.95 -2.73
C ASN A 6 29.21 4.88 -3.57
N PRO A 7 28.50 4.04 -4.35
CA PRO A 7 29.14 2.97 -5.09
C PRO A 7 30.11 3.54 -6.12
N SER A 8 31.29 2.93 -6.23
CA SER A 8 32.36 3.39 -7.12
C SER A 8 31.95 3.42 -8.60
N ASN A 9 31.00 2.57 -9.01
CA ASN A 9 30.40 2.61 -10.34
C ASN A 9 28.88 2.28 -10.30
N PRO A 10 28.02 3.30 -10.20
CA PRO A 10 26.56 3.13 -10.21
C PRO A 10 26.01 2.48 -11.49
N ILE A 11 26.66 2.72 -12.64
CA ILE A 11 26.22 2.25 -13.95
C ILE A 11 26.44 0.73 -14.07
N ASP A 12 27.59 0.24 -13.64
CA ASP A 12 27.89 -1.20 -13.63
C ASP A 12 26.93 -1.94 -12.70
N LEU A 13 26.65 -1.37 -11.53
CA LEU A 13 25.69 -1.93 -10.58
C LEU A 13 24.28 -2.01 -11.20
N TRP A 14 23.83 -0.96 -11.90
CA TRP A 14 22.58 -0.98 -12.64
C TRP A 14 22.58 -2.07 -13.70
N ASN A 15 23.62 -2.13 -14.54
CA ASN A 15 23.72 -3.12 -15.62
C ASN A 15 23.77 -4.57 -15.11
N LEU A 16 24.35 -4.81 -13.94
CA LEU A 16 24.43 -6.12 -13.32
C LEU A 16 23.08 -6.65 -12.84
N PHE A 17 22.21 -5.76 -12.35
CA PHE A 17 20.96 -6.17 -11.68
C PHE A 17 19.68 -5.82 -12.44
N LYS A 18 19.71 -4.92 -13.44
CA LYS A 18 18.53 -4.46 -14.17
C LYS A 18 17.71 -5.57 -14.83
N THR A 19 18.34 -6.70 -15.17
CA THR A 19 17.67 -7.86 -15.77
C THR A 19 17.01 -8.78 -14.74
N ASN A 20 17.46 -8.75 -13.48
CA ASN A 20 16.98 -9.64 -12.40
C ASN A 20 16.04 -8.93 -11.41
N MET A 21 16.09 -7.60 -11.32
CA MET A 21 15.15 -6.82 -10.51
C MET A 21 13.67 -6.88 -10.97
N PRO A 22 13.33 -7.01 -12.27
CA PRO A 22 11.95 -6.92 -12.70
C PRO A 22 11.11 -8.19 -12.49
N ASP A 23 11.61 -9.20 -11.75
CA ASP A 23 10.93 -10.48 -11.51
C ASP A 23 9.44 -10.34 -11.12
N ASN A 24 9.10 -9.31 -10.34
CA ASN A 24 7.71 -9.04 -9.92
C ASN A 24 6.84 -8.50 -11.07
N PHE A 25 7.42 -7.75 -12.00
CA PHE A 25 6.73 -7.14 -13.15
C PHE A 25 6.67 -8.08 -14.36
N MET A 26 7.64 -9.00 -14.49
CA MET A 26 7.70 -9.96 -15.60
C MET A 26 6.50 -10.92 -15.66
N ARG A 27 5.72 -11.04 -14.59
CA ARG A 27 4.47 -11.83 -14.58
C ARG A 27 3.36 -11.21 -15.44
N HIS A 28 3.45 -9.91 -15.72
CA HIS A 28 2.38 -9.15 -16.35
C HIS A 28 2.83 -8.30 -17.55
N PHE A 29 4.14 -8.09 -17.72
CA PHE A 29 4.71 -7.21 -18.76
C PHE A 29 5.91 -7.87 -19.44
N ASP A 30 6.19 -7.43 -20.67
CA ASP A 30 7.41 -7.85 -21.38
C ASP A 30 8.68 -7.33 -20.68
N ALA A 31 9.81 -7.96 -20.95
CA ALA A 31 11.07 -7.68 -20.26
C ALA A 31 11.50 -6.20 -20.35
N LYS A 32 11.27 -5.52 -21.48
CA LYS A 32 11.67 -4.11 -21.65
C LYS A 32 10.76 -3.19 -20.84
N THR A 33 9.46 -3.45 -20.83
CA THR A 33 8.49 -2.72 -20.00
C THR A 33 8.73 -2.95 -18.52
N ALA A 34 9.04 -4.19 -18.12
CA ALA A 34 9.33 -4.57 -16.75
C ALA A 34 10.63 -3.92 -16.24
N GLU A 35 11.69 -3.88 -17.05
CA GLU A 35 12.94 -3.15 -16.75
C GLU A 35 12.68 -1.64 -16.61
N ALA A 36 11.89 -1.04 -17.50
CA ALA A 36 11.48 0.36 -17.38
C ALA A 36 10.69 0.61 -16.08
N MET A 37 9.81 -0.31 -15.68
CA MET A 37 9.06 -0.20 -14.42
C MET A 37 9.99 -0.17 -13.19
N VAL A 38 11.00 -1.03 -13.15
CA VAL A 38 12.02 -1.01 -12.09
C VAL A 38 12.76 0.31 -12.06
N PHE A 39 13.12 0.86 -13.23
CA PHE A 39 13.77 2.16 -13.31
C PHE A 39 12.90 3.24 -12.67
N TYR A 40 11.64 3.37 -13.09
CA TYR A 40 10.77 4.45 -12.56
C TYR A 40 10.41 4.24 -11.08
N ASP A 41 10.31 3.00 -10.61
CA ASP A 41 10.06 2.71 -9.19
C ASP A 41 11.25 3.15 -8.32
N ILE A 42 12.48 2.82 -8.72
CA ILE A 42 13.69 3.26 -8.01
C ILE A 42 13.89 4.79 -8.17
N GLU A 43 13.58 5.36 -9.33
CA GLU A 43 13.64 6.81 -9.55
C GLU A 43 12.71 7.55 -8.59
N ALA A 44 11.49 7.04 -8.37
CA ALA A 44 10.56 7.60 -7.39
C ALA A 44 11.13 7.56 -5.96
N MET A 45 11.76 6.46 -5.56
CA MET A 45 12.42 6.34 -4.25
C MET A 45 13.61 7.29 -4.11
N LEU A 46 14.39 7.51 -5.17
CA LEU A 46 15.48 8.49 -5.19
C LEU A 46 14.95 9.92 -5.08
N ALA A 47 13.84 10.22 -5.77
CA ALA A 47 13.22 11.54 -5.77
C ALA A 47 12.70 11.94 -4.38
N GLU A 48 12.20 10.98 -3.58
CA GLU A 48 11.84 11.21 -2.17
C GLU A 48 13.04 11.71 -1.33
N GLN A 49 14.27 11.44 -1.77
CA GLN A 49 15.51 11.85 -1.11
C GLN A 49 16.26 12.95 -1.90
N GLY A 50 15.58 13.59 -2.86
CA GLY A 50 16.12 14.71 -3.64
C GLY A 50 17.20 14.31 -4.64
N ARG A 51 17.33 13.03 -5.01
CA ARG A 51 18.25 12.54 -6.05
C ARG A 51 17.50 12.00 -7.24
N ARG A 52 18.19 11.85 -8.37
CA ARG A 52 17.67 11.26 -9.61
C ARG A 52 18.67 10.29 -10.20
N PHE A 53 18.20 9.37 -11.04
CA PHE A 53 19.10 8.47 -11.78
C PHE A 53 20.06 9.20 -12.72
N SER A 54 19.63 10.36 -13.24
CA SER A 54 20.49 11.28 -13.99
C SER A 54 21.74 11.70 -13.22
N ASP A 55 21.65 11.82 -11.89
CA ASP A 55 22.77 12.23 -11.03
C ASP A 55 23.86 11.15 -10.96
N PHE A 56 23.52 9.92 -11.37
CA PHE A 56 24.40 8.75 -11.41
C PHE A 56 24.76 8.32 -12.84
N GLY A 57 24.38 9.11 -13.87
CA GLY A 57 24.68 8.82 -15.28
C GLY A 57 23.89 7.64 -15.87
N ILE A 58 22.81 7.20 -15.22
CA ILE A 58 21.97 6.10 -15.70
C ILE A 58 20.92 6.69 -16.66
N PRO A 59 20.86 6.23 -17.94
CA PRO A 59 19.98 6.81 -18.93
C PRO A 59 18.51 6.44 -18.66
N ILE A 60 17.63 7.39 -18.95
CA ILE A 60 16.18 7.20 -18.88
C ILE A 60 15.78 6.14 -19.93
N PRO A 61 14.98 5.12 -19.58
CA PRO A 61 14.49 4.13 -20.52
C PRO A 61 13.70 4.79 -21.66
N SER A 62 13.94 4.35 -22.90
CA SER A 62 13.23 4.84 -24.09
C SER A 62 11.79 4.34 -24.20
N VAL A 63 11.37 3.43 -23.33
CA VAL A 63 10.02 2.84 -23.30
C VAL A 63 9.14 3.67 -22.38
N PHE A 64 7.96 4.07 -22.88
CA PHE A 64 6.93 4.72 -22.08
C PHE A 64 6.48 3.77 -20.96
N CYS A 65 6.56 4.23 -19.71
CA CYS A 65 6.15 3.44 -18.56
C CYS A 65 4.75 3.86 -18.09
N PRO A 66 3.81 2.91 -17.91
CA PRO A 66 2.51 3.19 -17.31
C PRO A 66 2.59 3.83 -15.91
N LEU A 67 3.72 3.68 -15.21
CA LEU A 67 3.95 4.29 -13.88
C LEU A 67 4.08 5.82 -13.92
N GLN A 68 4.40 6.43 -15.06
CA GLN A 68 4.47 7.90 -15.18
C GLN A 68 3.11 8.58 -15.00
N SER A 69 2.02 7.81 -15.06
CA SER A 69 0.72 8.19 -14.55
C SER A 69 0.08 7.00 -13.85
N LYS A 70 0.36 6.78 -12.56
CA LYS A 70 -0.60 6.05 -11.71
C LYS A 70 -1.86 6.90 -11.49
N SER A 71 -2.50 7.35 -12.57
CA SER A 71 -3.94 7.56 -12.52
C SER A 71 -4.52 6.15 -12.47
N ILE A 72 -4.93 5.72 -11.29
CA ILE A 72 -5.65 4.46 -11.10
C ILE A 72 -6.80 4.44 -12.13
N ASN A 73 -6.74 3.51 -13.08
CA ASN A 73 -7.81 3.35 -14.05
C ASN A 73 -8.98 2.67 -13.34
N LYS A 74 -9.95 3.48 -12.90
CA LYS A 74 -11.11 3.03 -12.13
C LYS A 74 -11.89 1.94 -12.83
N GLU A 75 -12.02 2.01 -14.15
CA GLU A 75 -12.76 1.01 -14.93
C GLU A 75 -12.05 -0.35 -14.93
N GLU A 76 -10.72 -0.35 -15.05
CA GLU A 76 -9.93 -1.58 -15.00
C GLU A 76 -9.89 -2.19 -13.60
N GLU A 77 -9.74 -1.37 -12.57
CA GLU A 77 -9.83 -1.81 -11.17
C GLU A 77 -11.18 -2.44 -10.87
N LEU A 78 -12.27 -1.81 -11.30
CA LEU A 78 -13.62 -2.33 -11.11
C LEU A 78 -13.81 -3.66 -11.85
N ARG A 79 -13.39 -3.73 -13.12
CA ARG A 79 -13.46 -4.96 -13.92
C ARG A 79 -12.66 -6.10 -13.29
N PHE A 80 -11.46 -5.81 -12.79
CA PHE A 80 -10.62 -6.79 -12.13
C PHE A 80 -11.24 -7.25 -10.79
N GLY A 81 -11.70 -6.30 -9.97
CA GLY A 81 -12.39 -6.59 -8.71
C GLY A 81 -13.67 -7.42 -8.90
N GLN A 82 -14.46 -7.15 -9.95
CA GLN A 82 -15.65 -7.93 -10.29
C GLN A 82 -15.31 -9.38 -10.65
N LYS A 83 -14.29 -9.59 -11.48
CA LYS A 83 -13.82 -10.95 -11.82
C LYS A 83 -13.35 -11.71 -10.58
N MET A 84 -12.66 -11.05 -9.65
CA MET A 84 -12.28 -11.69 -8.39
C MET A 84 -13.51 -12.02 -7.54
N TYR A 85 -14.45 -11.08 -7.44
CA TYR A 85 -15.68 -11.23 -6.68
C TYR A 85 -16.52 -12.43 -7.13
N GLU A 86 -16.61 -12.67 -8.44
CA GLU A 86 -17.32 -13.83 -9.02
C GLU A 86 -16.75 -15.19 -8.59
N THR A 87 -15.48 -15.22 -8.16
CA THR A 87 -14.81 -16.45 -7.70
C THR A 87 -14.83 -16.63 -6.19
N LEU A 88 -15.38 -15.67 -5.44
CA LEU A 88 -15.48 -15.76 -3.99
C LEU A 88 -16.52 -16.80 -3.57
N ASN A 89 -16.27 -17.44 -2.43
CA ASN A 89 -17.29 -18.24 -1.76
C ASN A 89 -18.39 -17.36 -1.16
N GLU A 90 -19.54 -17.96 -0.85
CA GLU A 90 -20.72 -17.24 -0.36
C GLU A 90 -20.46 -16.42 0.93
N ALA A 91 -19.66 -16.96 1.86
CA ALA A 91 -19.30 -16.27 3.09
C ALA A 91 -18.46 -15.01 2.81
N HIS A 92 -17.48 -15.09 1.92
CA HIS A 92 -16.67 -13.96 1.51
C HIS A 92 -17.48 -12.90 0.76
N CYS A 93 -18.43 -13.30 -0.10
CA CYS A 93 -19.36 -12.38 -0.74
C CYS A 93 -20.16 -11.57 0.29
N LEU A 94 -20.62 -12.23 1.35
CA LEU A 94 -21.35 -11.57 2.43
C LEU A 94 -20.48 -10.54 3.17
N GLU A 95 -19.21 -10.88 3.45
CA GLU A 95 -18.28 -9.94 4.08
C GLU A 95 -17.98 -8.73 3.19
N VAL A 96 -17.78 -8.94 1.88
CA VAL A 96 -17.63 -7.84 0.91
C VAL A 96 -18.86 -6.95 0.92
N ALA A 97 -20.06 -7.52 0.83
CA ALA A 97 -21.31 -6.77 0.81
C ALA A 97 -21.52 -5.94 2.09
N LYS A 98 -21.19 -6.50 3.26
CA LYS A 98 -21.24 -5.79 4.55
C LYS A 98 -20.30 -4.58 4.57
N ILE A 99 -19.04 -4.78 4.17
CA ILE A 99 -18.00 -3.75 4.22
C ILE A 99 -18.28 -2.62 3.20
N LEU A 100 -18.63 -2.97 1.96
CA LEU A 100 -19.03 -1.97 0.94
C LEU A 100 -20.28 -1.21 1.38
N GLY A 101 -21.29 -1.92 1.90
CA GLY A 101 -22.51 -1.30 2.40
C GLY A 101 -22.25 -0.34 3.56
N ALA A 102 -21.34 -0.69 4.47
CA ALA A 102 -20.94 0.18 5.57
C ALA A 102 -20.21 1.43 5.09
N TYR A 103 -19.37 1.32 4.06
CA TYR A 103 -18.74 2.48 3.42
C TYR A 103 -19.77 3.46 2.85
N HIS A 104 -20.77 2.95 2.11
CA HIS A 104 -21.81 3.81 1.52
C HIS A 104 -22.73 4.47 2.56
N ARG A 105 -22.87 3.87 3.75
CA ARG A 105 -23.68 4.40 4.86
C ARG A 105 -22.86 5.17 5.90
N ARG A 106 -21.57 5.42 5.65
CA ARG A 106 -20.68 5.99 6.67
C ARG A 106 -21.15 7.38 7.10
N SER A 107 -21.07 7.64 8.41
CA SER A 107 -21.24 8.96 9.01
C SER A 107 -19.92 9.43 9.61
N ALA A 108 -19.65 10.73 9.58
CA ALA A 108 -18.46 11.34 10.16
C ALA A 108 -18.32 11.12 11.68
N THR A 109 -19.38 10.65 12.35
CA THR A 109 -19.44 10.47 13.81
C THR A 109 -19.28 9.03 14.26
N THR A 110 -19.19 8.06 13.33
CA THR A 110 -19.17 6.63 13.66
C THR A 110 -17.88 5.98 13.18
N ALA A 111 -17.18 5.30 14.09
CA ALA A 111 -16.07 4.43 13.71
C ALA A 111 -16.60 3.13 13.07
N SER A 112 -15.95 2.68 12.00
CA SER A 112 -16.25 1.42 11.33
C SER A 112 -15.01 0.55 11.32
N CYS A 113 -15.00 -0.50 12.13
CA CYS A 113 -13.91 -1.47 12.20
C CYS A 113 -14.47 -2.87 11.95
N PHE A 114 -13.90 -3.55 10.96
CA PHE A 114 -14.22 -4.93 10.61
C PHE A 114 -13.01 -5.79 10.90
N PHE A 115 -13.23 -6.97 11.47
CA PHE A 115 -12.20 -7.98 11.66
C PHE A 115 -12.60 -9.23 10.88
N ILE A 116 -11.80 -9.62 9.89
CA ILE A 116 -12.04 -10.79 9.06
C ILE A 116 -11.24 -11.94 9.63
N ASP A 117 -11.91 -12.78 10.42
CA ASP A 117 -11.31 -13.97 10.97
C ASP A 117 -11.43 -15.16 10.01
N GLY A 118 -10.43 -16.04 10.04
CA GLY A 118 -10.41 -17.28 9.30
C GLY A 118 -9.07 -17.99 9.44
N PRO A 119 -9.05 -19.34 9.43
CA PRO A 119 -7.80 -20.11 9.42
C PRO A 119 -6.83 -19.73 8.29
N GLY A 120 -5.58 -20.16 8.42
CA GLY A 120 -4.62 -20.08 7.32
C GLY A 120 -5.14 -20.81 6.08
N GLY A 121 -4.94 -20.22 4.89
CA GLY A 121 -5.35 -20.83 3.62
C GLY A 121 -6.82 -20.62 3.21
N THR A 122 -7.62 -19.89 3.98
CA THR A 122 -9.02 -19.60 3.59
C THR A 122 -9.18 -18.54 2.51
N GLY A 123 -8.11 -17.86 2.10
CA GLY A 123 -8.16 -16.82 1.07
C GLY A 123 -8.44 -15.41 1.57
N LYS A 124 -8.15 -15.09 2.84
CA LYS A 124 -8.29 -13.72 3.41
C LYS A 124 -7.56 -12.66 2.60
N THR A 125 -6.29 -12.89 2.26
CA THR A 125 -5.53 -11.96 1.42
C THR A 125 -6.15 -11.78 0.03
N TYR A 126 -6.76 -12.83 -0.53
CA TYR A 126 -7.51 -12.71 -1.78
C TYR A 126 -8.74 -11.82 -1.61
N LEU A 127 -9.51 -12.01 -0.53
CA LEU A 127 -10.65 -11.18 -0.15
C LEU A 127 -10.25 -9.70 0.07
N TYR A 128 -9.15 -9.44 0.78
CA TYR A 128 -8.58 -8.09 0.96
C TYR A 128 -8.25 -7.42 -0.36
N ASN A 129 -7.64 -8.16 -1.30
CA ASN A 129 -7.37 -7.64 -2.64
C ASN A 129 -8.65 -7.40 -3.43
N THR A 130 -9.65 -8.28 -3.35
CA THR A 130 -10.96 -8.06 -3.97
C THR A 130 -11.60 -6.77 -3.47
N LEU A 131 -11.64 -6.55 -2.15
CA LEU A 131 -12.11 -5.30 -1.54
C LEU A 131 -11.34 -4.09 -2.06
N CYS A 132 -10.01 -4.18 -2.09
CA CYS A 132 -9.15 -3.11 -2.57
C CYS A 132 -9.49 -2.68 -4.00
N HIS A 133 -9.64 -3.64 -4.92
CA HIS A 133 -9.98 -3.38 -6.31
C HIS A 133 -11.40 -2.84 -6.49
N LEU A 134 -12.38 -3.38 -5.77
CA LEU A 134 -13.76 -2.89 -5.81
C LEU A 134 -13.86 -1.44 -5.31
N PHE A 135 -13.19 -1.12 -4.21
CA PHE A 135 -13.15 0.25 -3.67
C PHE A 135 -12.44 1.22 -4.62
N ARG A 136 -11.26 0.86 -5.14
CA ARG A 136 -10.53 1.70 -6.11
C ARG A 136 -11.33 1.91 -7.39
N GLY A 137 -12.04 0.88 -7.85
CA GLY A 137 -12.96 0.98 -8.98
C GLY A 137 -14.10 1.97 -8.77
N GLN A 138 -14.52 2.18 -7.53
CA GLN A 138 -15.48 3.22 -7.14
C GLN A 138 -14.81 4.59 -6.87
N GLY A 139 -13.49 4.70 -7.06
CA GLY A 139 -12.73 5.92 -6.78
C GLY A 139 -12.47 6.18 -5.31
N VAL A 140 -12.65 5.18 -4.44
CA VAL A 140 -12.37 5.25 -3.00
C VAL A 140 -10.87 5.12 -2.75
N SER A 141 -10.32 5.92 -1.82
CA SER A 141 -8.90 5.85 -1.48
C SER A 141 -8.65 4.73 -0.48
N VAL A 142 -7.88 3.71 -0.89
CA VAL A 142 -7.55 2.53 -0.07
C VAL A 142 -6.07 2.51 0.27
N LEU A 143 -5.75 2.23 1.53
CA LEU A 143 -4.40 2.03 2.03
C LEU A 143 -4.28 0.59 2.54
N THR A 144 -3.40 -0.19 1.92
CA THR A 144 -3.14 -1.58 2.28
C THR A 144 -1.83 -1.68 3.09
N VAL A 145 -1.90 -2.32 4.25
CA VAL A 145 -0.75 -2.55 5.12
C VAL A 145 -0.73 -3.98 5.65
N ALA A 146 0.45 -4.45 6.04
CA ALA A 146 0.58 -5.66 6.82
C ALA A 146 1.75 -5.57 7.81
N TRP A 147 1.75 -6.44 8.82
CA TRP A 147 2.84 -6.44 9.80
C TRP A 147 4.16 -6.92 9.18
N THR A 148 4.12 -8.01 8.43
CA THR A 148 5.29 -8.61 7.77
C THR A 148 5.45 -8.12 6.32
N ARG A 149 6.68 -8.07 5.83
CA ARG A 149 6.97 -7.69 4.44
C ARG A 149 6.36 -8.66 3.42
N ILE A 150 6.34 -9.96 3.75
CA ILE A 150 5.79 -10.99 2.87
C ILE A 150 4.29 -10.77 2.69
N ALA A 151 3.54 -10.59 3.78
CA ALA A 151 2.11 -10.29 3.72
C ALA A 151 1.83 -8.97 3.00
N ALA A 152 2.62 -7.93 3.26
CA ALA A 152 2.46 -6.64 2.59
C ALA A 152 2.62 -6.76 1.06
N ASN A 153 3.57 -7.56 0.59
CA ASN A 153 3.79 -7.78 -0.84
C ASN A 153 2.64 -8.55 -1.53
N LEU A 154 1.83 -9.29 -0.78
CA LEU A 154 0.67 -9.99 -1.33
C LEU A 154 -0.55 -9.08 -1.47
N LEU A 155 -0.53 -7.90 -0.84
CA LEU A 155 -1.58 -6.91 -0.97
C LEU A 155 -1.31 -5.96 -2.15
N SER A 156 -2.40 -5.51 -2.79
CA SER A 156 -2.34 -4.54 -3.89
C SER A 156 -1.80 -3.19 -3.40
N GLU A 157 -0.61 -2.82 -3.89
CA GLU A 157 0.19 -1.67 -3.41
C GLU A 157 0.52 -1.69 -1.92
N GLY A 158 0.57 -2.89 -1.32
CA GLY A 158 0.79 -3.06 0.11
C GLY A 158 2.17 -2.60 0.58
N ARG A 159 2.20 -2.07 1.81
CA ARG A 159 3.44 -1.70 2.51
C ARG A 159 3.42 -2.23 3.93
N THR A 160 4.58 -2.39 4.56
CA THR A 160 4.59 -2.75 5.99
C THR A 160 4.02 -1.61 6.83
N VAL A 161 3.33 -1.93 7.92
CA VAL A 161 2.79 -0.95 8.88
C VAL A 161 3.88 0.02 9.33
N HIS A 162 5.06 -0.50 9.65
CA HIS A 162 6.24 0.30 10.03
C HIS A 162 6.60 1.33 8.96
N SER A 163 6.68 0.92 7.69
CA SER A 163 7.08 1.84 6.62
C SER A 163 5.98 2.85 6.27
N ARG A 164 4.71 2.43 6.34
CA ARG A 164 3.56 3.25 5.94
C ARG A 164 3.21 4.30 6.98
N PHE A 165 3.26 3.94 8.26
CA PHE A 165 2.98 4.85 9.38
C PHE A 165 4.25 5.38 10.07
N LYS A 166 5.45 5.08 9.53
CA LYS A 166 6.75 5.46 10.09
C LYS A 166 6.83 5.15 11.60
N LEU A 167 6.46 3.92 11.96
CA LEU A 167 6.58 3.46 13.34
C LEU A 167 8.06 3.15 13.65
N PRO A 168 8.58 3.58 14.82
CA PRO A 168 9.98 3.37 15.18
C PRO A 168 10.29 1.88 15.39
N VAL A 169 11.56 1.54 15.19
CA VAL A 169 12.11 0.19 15.46
C VAL A 169 13.31 0.38 16.41
N PRO A 170 13.27 -0.15 17.65
CA PRO A 170 12.23 -1.00 18.22
C PRO A 170 10.93 -0.22 18.52
N LEU A 171 9.80 -0.93 18.42
CA LEU A 171 8.49 -0.40 18.75
C LEU A 171 8.17 -0.69 20.22
N LEU A 172 7.92 0.36 21.00
CA LEU A 172 7.64 0.33 22.43
C LEU A 172 6.19 0.76 22.70
N GLU A 173 5.70 0.52 23.92
CA GLU A 173 4.33 0.89 24.32
C GLU A 173 4.06 2.40 24.23
N THR A 174 5.09 3.22 24.47
CA THR A 174 5.03 4.69 24.38
C THR A 174 5.39 5.22 22.99
N SER A 175 5.67 4.34 22.02
CA SER A 175 6.03 4.76 20.67
C SER A 175 4.85 5.38 19.93
N THR A 176 5.12 6.46 19.23
CA THR A 176 4.21 7.10 18.28
C THR A 176 4.83 7.11 16.88
N SER A 177 4.03 7.46 15.87
CA SER A 177 4.52 7.65 14.51
C SER A 177 5.53 8.81 14.46
N SER A 178 6.59 8.65 13.66
CA SER A 178 7.55 9.72 13.39
C SER A 178 7.19 10.59 12.18
N ILE A 179 5.98 10.47 11.63
CA ILE A 179 5.52 11.31 10.51
C ILE A 179 5.43 12.75 10.99
N ARG A 180 6.06 13.67 10.25
CA ARG A 180 6.01 15.11 10.53
C ARG A 180 4.76 15.72 9.91
N PRO A 181 4.19 16.79 10.50
CA PRO A 181 3.14 17.57 9.86
C PRO A 181 3.59 18.14 8.51
N ASN A 182 2.64 18.40 7.61
CA ASN A 182 2.85 19.01 6.30
C ASN A 182 3.77 18.21 5.34
N THR A 183 3.79 16.88 5.45
CA THR A 183 4.48 16.01 4.48
C THR A 183 3.48 15.36 3.52
N LYS A 184 3.98 14.89 2.36
CA LYS A 184 3.15 14.16 1.38
C LYS A 184 2.52 12.88 1.96
N GLU A 185 3.18 12.27 2.94
CA GLU A 185 2.65 11.11 3.66
C GLU A 185 1.40 11.46 4.45
N VAL A 186 1.39 12.62 5.12
CA VAL A 186 0.21 13.13 5.83
C VAL A 186 -0.94 13.34 4.84
N ASP A 187 -0.68 13.97 3.69
CA ASP A 187 -1.71 14.18 2.67
C ASP A 187 -2.26 12.85 2.13
N THR A 188 -1.39 11.87 1.91
CA THR A 188 -1.76 10.55 1.39
C THR A 188 -2.59 9.77 2.40
N ILE A 189 -2.16 9.74 3.67
CA ILE A 189 -2.87 9.05 4.75
C ILE A 189 -4.18 9.79 5.07
N GLY A 190 -4.18 11.12 5.06
CA GLY A 190 -5.35 11.96 5.28
C GLY A 190 -6.45 11.69 4.26
N LYS A 191 -6.11 11.60 2.97
CA LYS A 191 -7.05 11.30 1.87
C LYS A 191 -7.56 9.85 1.86
N THR A 192 -6.95 8.96 2.64
CA THR A 192 -7.38 7.55 2.72
C THR A 192 -8.73 7.43 3.40
N ASP A 193 -9.64 6.70 2.77
CA ASP A 193 -10.97 6.38 3.28
C ASP A 193 -11.01 5.05 4.04
N VAL A 194 -10.30 4.04 3.50
CA VAL A 194 -10.29 2.65 3.97
C VAL A 194 -8.86 2.20 4.20
N VAL A 195 -8.58 1.63 5.36
CA VAL A 195 -7.31 0.98 5.69
C VAL A 195 -7.55 -0.52 5.82
N ILE A 196 -6.88 -1.30 4.98
CA ILE A 196 -6.87 -2.77 5.04
C ILE A 196 -5.55 -3.18 5.67
N TRP A 197 -5.60 -3.91 6.78
CA TRP A 197 -4.44 -4.37 7.53
C TRP A 197 -4.42 -5.90 7.60
N ASP A 198 -3.66 -6.54 6.70
CA ASP A 198 -3.47 -8.00 6.74
C ASP A 198 -2.47 -8.40 7.84
N GLU A 199 -2.66 -9.58 8.43
CA GLU A 199 -1.89 -10.08 9.56
C GLU A 199 -1.88 -9.10 10.76
N ALA A 200 -2.99 -8.36 10.98
CA ALA A 200 -3.14 -7.48 12.13
C ALA A 200 -2.90 -8.18 13.49
N PRO A 201 -3.35 -9.44 13.71
CA PRO A 201 -3.07 -10.16 14.96
C PRO A 201 -1.58 -10.44 15.24
N MET A 202 -0.72 -10.41 14.21
CA MET A 202 0.73 -10.55 14.40
C MET A 202 1.38 -9.27 14.94
N ALA A 203 0.70 -8.13 14.84
CA ALA A 203 1.20 -6.87 15.33
C ALA A 203 0.97 -6.74 16.84
N PRO A 204 1.93 -6.18 17.59
CA PRO A 204 1.69 -5.84 18.98
C PRO A 204 0.58 -4.78 19.08
N SER A 205 -0.22 -4.84 20.15
CA SER A 205 -1.36 -3.95 20.36
C SER A 205 -0.99 -2.46 20.29
N TYR A 206 0.21 -2.09 20.73
CA TYR A 206 0.70 -0.72 20.67
C TYR A 206 1.00 -0.23 19.24
N ALA A 207 1.20 -1.11 18.25
CA ALA A 207 1.26 -0.71 16.84
C ALA A 207 -0.10 -0.19 16.34
N LEU A 208 -1.18 -0.88 16.71
CA LEU A 208 -2.55 -0.46 16.39
C LEU A 208 -2.88 0.85 17.11
N LYS A 209 -2.47 0.99 18.37
CA LYS A 209 -2.62 2.24 19.15
C LYS A 209 -1.85 3.41 18.51
N ALA A 210 -0.62 3.20 18.06
CA ALA A 210 0.17 4.24 17.40
C ALA A 210 -0.46 4.66 16.06
N ALA A 211 -1.00 3.71 15.29
CA ALA A 211 -1.73 4.01 14.07
C ALA A 211 -3.03 4.79 14.36
N ASP A 212 -3.80 4.39 15.37
CA ASP A 212 -5.01 5.09 15.80
C ASP A 212 -4.73 6.55 16.22
N ILE A 213 -3.72 6.77 17.06
CA ILE A 213 -3.29 8.12 17.47
C ILE A 213 -2.92 8.95 16.23
N LEU A 214 -2.07 8.41 15.36
CA LEU A 214 -1.65 9.10 14.13
C LEU A 214 -2.85 9.50 13.25
N LEU A 215 -3.81 8.58 13.03
CA LEU A 215 -4.94 8.87 12.17
C LEU A 215 -5.89 9.90 12.79
N ARG A 216 -6.07 9.87 14.11
CA ARG A 216 -6.83 10.90 14.84
C ARG A 216 -6.16 12.27 14.75
N ASP A 217 -4.83 12.32 14.88
CA ASP A 217 -4.04 13.55 14.77
C ASP A 217 -4.09 14.13 13.35
N ILE A 218 -3.91 13.29 12.31
CA ILE A 218 -3.97 13.72 10.90
C ILE A 218 -5.37 14.24 10.54
N MET A 219 -6.42 13.55 10.98
CA MET A 219 -7.79 13.92 10.66
C MET A 219 -8.33 15.05 11.54
N ASN A 220 -7.66 15.35 12.65
CA ASN A 220 -8.14 16.23 13.71
C ASN A 220 -9.54 15.83 14.22
N ILE A 221 -9.76 14.52 14.39
CA ILE A 221 -11.03 13.90 14.79
C ILE A 221 -10.75 12.89 15.90
N SER A 222 -11.50 12.97 17.01
CA SER A 222 -11.31 12.08 18.17
C SER A 222 -11.94 10.68 18.02
N VAL A 223 -12.74 10.47 16.98
CA VAL A 223 -13.31 9.16 16.61
C VAL A 223 -12.17 8.18 16.32
N PRO A 224 -12.25 6.91 16.77
CA PRO A 224 -11.23 5.91 16.47
C PRO A 224 -10.78 5.91 15.00
N PHE A 225 -9.47 5.83 14.80
CA PHE A 225 -8.79 5.88 13.50
C PHE A 225 -9.11 7.11 12.65
N GLY A 226 -9.50 8.22 13.29
CA GLY A 226 -9.90 9.45 12.61
C GLY A 226 -11.16 9.27 11.74
N GLY A 227 -12.02 8.31 12.08
CA GLY A 227 -13.25 8.01 11.32
C GLY A 227 -13.02 7.21 10.03
N LYS A 228 -11.80 6.72 9.78
CA LYS A 228 -11.50 5.83 8.64
C LYS A 228 -12.10 4.46 8.87
N ILE A 229 -12.42 3.76 7.77
CA ILE A 229 -12.85 2.36 7.86
C ILE A 229 -11.62 1.48 8.01
N MET A 230 -11.57 0.71 9.09
CA MET A 230 -10.53 -0.28 9.31
C MET A 230 -11.05 -1.66 8.93
N VAL A 231 -10.29 -2.41 8.15
CA VAL A 231 -10.51 -3.84 7.88
C VAL A 231 -9.25 -4.57 8.33
N LEU A 232 -9.37 -5.36 9.39
CA LEU A 232 -8.29 -6.06 10.09
C LEU A 232 -8.38 -7.57 9.85
#